data_AF-A0A2R7DUG8-F1
#
_entry.id   AF-A0A2R7DUG8-F1
#
_cell.length_a   1.000
_cell.length_b   1.000
_cell.length_c   1.000
_cell.angle_alpha   90.00
_cell.angle_beta   90.00
_cell.angle_gamma   90.00
#
_symmetry.space_group_name_H-M   'P 1'
#
loop_
_entity.id
_entity.type
_entity.pdbx_description
1 polymer ?
#
loop_
_entity_poly.entity_id
_entity_poly.type
_entity_poly.pdbx_seq_one_letter_code
_entity_poly.pdbx_strand_id
1 'polypeptide(L)'
;MKNNYHDMYFEHHHWLLKIRQTLLMLLSWCIFLIPIIITTSTYVAYQTNGHHGYFFWYYAEGFRELNFLVIILLFALGMIGVFCITMGYIQAQRTRGLTTKWPMFDINKSHLQRQRAESFMTKQFGDPEMRTNTRNFVVKPEQNLTKNQLRDIVNNHIGDDKDGF
;
A
#
# COMPACT_ATOMS: atom_id res chain seq x y z
N MET A 1 -7.34 -16.72 -18.72
CA MET A 1 -8.38 -16.78 -17.68
C MET A 1 -7.69 -16.59 -16.34
N LYS A 2 -8.16 -15.63 -15.53
CA LYS A 2 -7.55 -15.23 -14.26
C LYS A 2 -8.04 -16.19 -13.17
N ASN A 3 -7.16 -17.00 -12.59
CA ASN A 3 -7.48 -17.81 -11.41
C ASN A 3 -7.73 -16.85 -10.24
N ASN A 4 -8.99 -16.43 -10.05
CA ASN A 4 -9.41 -15.79 -8.82
C ASN A 4 -9.34 -16.86 -7.74
N TYR A 5 -8.51 -16.65 -6.72
CA TYR A 5 -8.44 -17.50 -5.55
C TYR A 5 -9.84 -17.57 -4.92
N HIS A 6 -10.49 -18.73 -5.07
CA HIS A 6 -11.80 -19.01 -4.52
C HIS A 6 -11.59 -19.74 -3.19
N ASP A 7 -11.86 -19.06 -2.08
CA ASP A 7 -11.71 -19.65 -0.74
C ASP A 7 -13.04 -20.25 -0.29
N MET A 8 -13.08 -21.58 -0.18
CA MET A 8 -14.24 -22.36 0.27
C MET A 8 -14.66 -22.02 1.70
N TYR A 9 -13.81 -21.37 2.50
CA TYR A 9 -14.17 -20.86 3.82
C TYR A 9 -15.20 -19.74 3.76
N PHE A 10 -15.26 -18.92 2.71
CA PHE A 10 -16.22 -17.80 2.63
C PHE A 10 -17.50 -18.12 1.84
N GLU A 11 -17.58 -19.29 1.22
CA GLU A 11 -18.72 -19.70 0.41
C GLU A 11 -19.96 -20.08 1.23
N HIS A 12 -21.13 -19.95 0.60
CA HIS A 12 -22.43 -20.24 1.18
C HIS A 12 -22.81 -21.73 1.02
N HIS A 13 -22.16 -22.63 1.76
CA HIS A 13 -22.67 -23.99 2.06
C HIS A 13 -21.78 -24.81 3.02
N HIS A 14 -20.51 -24.42 3.18
CA HIS A 14 -19.52 -25.22 3.92
C HIS A 14 -19.44 -24.88 5.42
N TRP A 15 -20.56 -24.98 6.14
CA TRP A 15 -20.62 -24.60 7.57
C TRP A 15 -19.72 -25.48 8.47
N LEU A 16 -19.64 -26.78 8.19
CA LEU A 16 -18.76 -27.70 8.93
C LEU A 16 -17.26 -27.37 8.73
N LEU A 17 -16.87 -26.99 7.51
CA LEU A 17 -15.49 -26.59 7.19
C LEU A 17 -15.12 -25.32 7.96
N LYS A 18 -16.04 -24.34 7.99
CA LYS A 18 -15.88 -23.09 8.72
C LYS A 18 -15.60 -23.35 10.20
N ILE A 19 -16.48 -24.10 10.87
CA ILE A 19 -16.33 -24.40 12.30
C ILE A 19 -15.01 -25.10 12.61
N ARG A 20 -14.63 -26.12 11.82
CA ARG A 20 -13.37 -26.84 12.03
C ARG A 20 -12.16 -25.93 11.86
N GLN A 21 -12.15 -25.09 10.83
CA GLN A 21 -11.04 -24.17 10.57
C GLN A 21 -10.96 -23.07 11.63
N THR A 22 -12.09 -22.49 12.05
CA THR A 22 -12.13 -21.50 13.14
C THR A 22 -11.67 -22.13 14.46
N LEU A 23 -12.09 -23.36 14.77
CA LEU A 23 -11.70 -24.04 16.00
C LEU A 23 -10.21 -24.39 16.01
N LEU A 24 -9.67 -24.90 14.89
CA LEU A 24 -8.24 -25.13 14.75
C LEU A 24 -7.45 -23.84 14.89
N MET A 25 -7.90 -22.75 14.27
CA MET A 25 -7.29 -21.43 14.41
C MET A 25 -7.26 -20.98 15.88
N LEU A 26 -8.40 -21.05 16.59
CA LEU A 26 -8.48 -20.70 18.00
C LEU A 26 -7.56 -21.58 18.86
N LEU A 27 -7.52 -22.88 18.59
CA LEU A 27 -6.66 -23.81 19.32
C LEU A 27 -5.18 -23.51 19.06
N SER A 28 -4.79 -23.21 17.82
CA SER A 28 -3.44 -22.75 17.49
C SER A 28 -3.07 -21.47 18.25
N TRP A 29 -4.00 -20.52 18.37
CA TRP A 29 -3.79 -19.33 19.20
C TRP A 29 -3.61 -19.68 20.68
N CYS A 30 -4.39 -20.61 21.23
CA CYS A 30 -4.20 -21.05 22.61
C CYS A 30 -2.84 -21.72 22.82
N ILE A 31 -2.44 -22.65 21.94
CA ILE A 31 -1.13 -23.32 22.01
C ILE A 31 0.02 -22.30 21.92
N PHE A 32 -0.14 -21.24 21.14
CA PHE A 32 0.86 -20.19 21.00
C PHE A 32 0.89 -19.22 22.19
N LEU A 33 -0.28 -18.72 22.62
CA LEU A 33 -0.37 -17.67 23.65
C LEU A 33 -0.15 -18.18 25.06
N ILE A 34 -0.62 -19.38 25.39
CA ILE A 34 -0.48 -19.95 26.74
C ILE A 34 0.99 -20.00 27.18
N PRO A 35 1.94 -20.62 26.43
CA PRO A 35 3.33 -20.68 26.86
C PRO A 35 3.96 -19.29 26.93
N ILE A 36 3.57 -18.35 26.07
CA ILE A 36 4.05 -16.96 26.12
C ILE A 36 3.60 -16.30 27.42
N ILE A 37 2.31 -16.37 27.77
CA ILE A 37 1.77 -15.76 28.99
C ILE A 37 2.44 -16.37 30.23
N ILE A 38 2.59 -17.70 30.28
CA ILE A 38 3.23 -18.39 31.40
C ILE A 38 4.70 -17.93 31.53
N THR A 39 5.44 -17.84 30.41
CA THR A 39 6.84 -17.39 30.39
C THR A 39 6.97 -15.94 30.82
N THR A 40 6.18 -15.03 30.25
CA THR A 40 6.23 -13.61 30.58
C THR A 40 5.79 -13.36 32.02
N SER A 41 4.71 -14.00 32.49
CA SER A 41 4.24 -13.87 33.87
C SER A 41 5.30 -14.33 34.88
N THR A 42 5.93 -15.48 34.62
CA THR A 42 6.97 -16.01 35.51
C THR A 42 8.23 -15.14 35.49
N TYR A 43 8.61 -14.61 34.33
CA TYR A 43 9.74 -13.69 34.19
C TYR A 43 9.49 -12.34 34.91
N VAL A 44 8.29 -11.77 34.79
CA VAL A 44 7.90 -10.53 35.48
C VAL A 44 7.84 -10.74 36.99
N ALA A 45 7.32 -11.87 37.44
CA ALA A 45 7.31 -12.25 38.85
C ALA A 45 8.72 -12.37 39.41
N TYR A 46 9.64 -12.99 38.66
CA TYR A 46 11.05 -13.07 39.03
C TYR A 46 11.72 -11.70 39.14
N GLN A 47 11.51 -10.83 38.14
CA GLN A 47 12.12 -9.50 38.13
C GLN A 47 11.59 -8.58 39.24
N THR A 48 10.33 -8.76 39.63
CA THR A 48 9.63 -7.92 40.60
C THR A 48 9.56 -8.55 42.00
N ASN A 49 10.36 -9.59 42.27
CA ASN A 49 10.35 -10.34 43.53
C ASN A 49 8.94 -10.76 44.00
N GLY A 50 8.07 -11.13 43.06
CA GLY A 50 6.70 -11.59 43.34
C GLY A 50 5.64 -10.50 43.57
N HIS A 51 5.97 -9.21 43.42
CA HIS A 51 4.98 -8.13 43.55
C HIS A 51 4.04 -8.02 42.33
N HIS A 52 4.50 -8.40 41.15
CA HIS A 52 3.72 -8.36 39.91
C HIS A 52 3.93 -9.66 39.13
N GLY A 53 2.85 -10.30 38.68
CA GLY A 53 2.89 -11.59 37.96
C GLY A 53 2.73 -12.81 38.86
N TYR A 54 2.68 -13.99 38.25
CA TYR A 54 2.54 -15.29 38.92
C TYR A 54 3.67 -16.23 38.50
N PHE A 55 4.28 -16.89 39.48
CA PHE A 55 5.29 -17.93 39.26
C PHE A 55 4.61 -19.23 38.87
N PHE A 56 4.68 -19.59 37.59
CA PHE A 56 4.23 -20.91 37.13
C PHE A 56 5.32 -21.98 37.27
N TRP A 57 6.60 -21.58 37.30
CA TRP A 57 7.74 -22.46 37.57
C TRP A 57 8.87 -21.71 38.30
N TYR A 58 9.79 -22.47 38.91
CA TYR A 58 10.86 -21.95 39.77
C TYR A 58 12.28 -22.40 39.36
N TYR A 59 12.48 -22.79 38.11
CA TYR A 59 13.75 -23.31 37.61
C TYR A 59 14.82 -22.20 37.45
N ALA A 60 15.88 -22.25 38.26
CA ALA A 60 16.90 -21.19 38.35
C ALA A 60 17.72 -21.00 37.06
N GLU A 61 18.07 -22.09 36.37
CA GLU A 61 18.80 -22.01 35.09
C GLU A 61 17.95 -21.36 33.99
N GLY A 62 16.63 -21.59 33.99
CA GLY A 62 15.71 -21.02 33.01
C GLY A 62 15.69 -19.49 33.05
N PHE A 63 15.77 -18.89 34.25
CA PHE A 63 15.83 -17.43 34.38
C PHE A 63 17.15 -16.84 33.84
N ARG A 64 18.25 -17.59 33.90
CA ARG A 64 19.53 -17.16 33.32
C ARG A 64 19.47 -17.16 31.79
N GLU A 65 18.93 -18.22 31.21
CA GLU A 65 18.73 -18.33 29.76
C GLU A 65 17.77 -17.27 29.23
N LEU A 66 16.67 -17.01 29.94
CA LEU A 66 15.71 -15.96 29.56
C LEU A 66 16.36 -14.57 29.56
N ASN A 67 17.17 -14.24 30.57
CA ASN A 67 17.89 -12.96 30.59
C ASN A 67 18.88 -12.84 29.43
N PHE A 68 19.61 -13.91 29.12
CA PHE A 68 20.52 -13.93 27.96
C PHE A 68 19.76 -13.73 26.64
N LEU A 69 18.62 -14.41 26.48
CA LEU A 69 17.74 -14.29 25.31
C LEU A 69 17.19 -12.86 25.17
N VAL A 70 16.73 -12.23 26.25
CA VAL A 70 16.26 -10.84 26.26
C VAL A 70 17.37 -9.87 25.83
N ILE A 71 18.59 -10.05 26.33
CA ILE A 71 19.74 -9.21 25.96
C ILE A 71 20.05 -9.33 24.46
N ILE A 72 20.10 -10.56 23.92
CA ILE A 72 20.35 -10.77 22.48
C ILE A 72 19.23 -10.18 21.63
N LEU A 73 17.97 -10.35 22.03
CA LEU A 73 16.83 -9.80 21.30
C LEU A 73 16.86 -8.27 21.27
N LEU A 74 17.17 -7.63 22.41
CA LEU A 74 17.31 -6.17 22.48
C LEU A 74 18.49 -5.68 21.63
N PHE A 75 19.61 -6.41 21.63
CA PHE A 75 20.75 -6.11 20.77
C PHE A 75 20.38 -6.22 19.28
N ALA A 76 19.71 -7.31 18.89
CA ALA A 76 19.25 -7.52 17.52
C ALA A 76 18.25 -6.44 17.08
N LEU A 77 17.31 -6.07 17.96
CA LEU A 77 16.39 -4.96 17.73
C LEU A 77 17.13 -3.64 17.51
N GLY A 78 18.16 -3.35 18.31
CA GLY A 78 19.02 -2.19 18.13
C GLY A 78 19.72 -2.19 16.77
N MET A 79 20.29 -3.32 16.37
CA MET A 79 20.95 -3.50 15.07
C MET A 79 19.97 -3.28 13.90
N ILE A 80 18.76 -3.85 13.99
CA ILE A 80 17.70 -3.64 13.00
C ILE A 80 17.31 -2.16 12.96
N GLY A 81 17.16 -1.51 14.12
CA GLY A 81 16.84 -0.09 14.21
C GLY A 81 17.87 0.79 13.49
N VAL A 82 19.16 0.58 13.76
CA VAL A 82 20.25 1.30 13.08
C VAL A 82 20.22 1.02 11.58
N PHE A 83 20.03 -0.22 11.16
CA PHE A 83 19.91 -0.59 9.75
C PHE A 83 18.72 0.09 9.06
N CYS A 84 17.55 0.11 9.70
CA CYS A 84 16.36 0.78 9.18
C CYS A 84 16.53 2.29 9.06
N ILE A 85 17.13 2.94 10.08
CA ILE A 85 17.39 4.39 10.06
C ILE A 85 18.37 4.74 8.95
N THR A 86 19.49 4.02 8.86
CA THR A 86 20.51 4.25 7.83
C THR A 86 19.96 4.02 6.43
N MET A 87 19.23 2.92 6.19
CA MET A 87 18.60 2.69 4.90
C MET A 87 17.51 3.71 4.57
N GLY A 88 16.69 4.09 5.55
CA GLY A 88 15.68 5.14 5.38
C GLY A 88 16.30 6.48 4.97
N TYR A 89 17.42 6.85 5.60
CA TYR A 89 18.18 8.05 5.24
C TYR A 89 18.74 7.98 3.81
N ILE A 90 19.37 6.86 3.43
CA ILE A 90 19.92 6.66 2.08
C ILE A 90 18.79 6.75 1.04
N GLN A 91 17.65 6.12 1.30
CA GLN A 91 16.49 6.18 0.40
C GLN A 91 15.95 7.60 0.29
N ALA A 92 15.79 8.32 1.41
CA ALA A 92 15.34 9.71 1.39
C ALA A 92 16.27 10.63 0.60
N GLN A 93 17.59 10.47 0.76
CA GLN A 93 18.58 11.24 0.00
C GLN A 93 18.51 10.92 -1.50
N ARG A 94 18.40 9.64 -1.87
CA ARG A 94 18.25 9.21 -3.27
C ARG A 94 16.98 9.79 -3.90
N THR A 95 15.85 9.72 -3.19
CA THR A 95 14.58 10.26 -3.68
C THR A 95 14.66 11.77 -3.90
N ARG A 96 15.22 12.54 -2.96
CA ARG A 96 15.43 13.99 -3.16
C ARG A 96 16.28 14.28 -4.39
N GLY A 97 17.36 13.53 -4.59
CA GLY A 97 18.23 13.67 -5.77
C GLY A 97 17.53 13.33 -7.09
N LEU A 98 16.63 12.34 -7.10
CA LEU A 98 15.88 11.93 -8.29
C LEU A 98 14.73 12.90 -8.61
N THR A 99 13.95 13.30 -7.60
CA THR A 99 12.83 14.25 -7.76
C THR A 99 13.30 15.61 -8.26
N THR A 100 14.46 16.10 -7.80
CA THR A 100 15.00 17.39 -8.25
C THR A 100 15.62 17.34 -9.64
N LYS A 101 16.20 16.20 -10.06
CA LYS A 101 16.90 16.08 -11.35
C LYS A 101 16.00 15.66 -12.51
N TRP A 102 14.94 14.92 -12.23
CA TRP A 102 14.00 14.43 -13.23
C TRP A 102 12.60 14.78 -12.77
N PRO A 103 12.01 15.90 -13.27
CA PRO A 103 10.58 16.07 -13.11
C PRO A 103 9.92 14.85 -13.75
N MET A 104 9.29 14.00 -12.93
CA MET A 104 8.62 12.78 -13.40
C MET A 104 7.46 13.10 -14.36
N PHE A 105 7.09 14.38 -14.40
CA PHE A 105 6.09 14.94 -15.26
C PHE A 105 6.67 16.17 -15.96
N ASP A 106 6.78 16.11 -17.29
CA ASP A 106 7.10 17.28 -18.10
C ASP A 106 5.89 18.24 -18.06
N ILE A 107 6.01 19.27 -17.21
CA ILE A 107 4.96 20.29 -17.01
C ILE A 107 4.57 20.92 -18.35
N ASN A 108 5.54 21.19 -19.22
CA ASN A 108 5.29 21.81 -20.52
C ASN A 108 4.51 20.87 -21.44
N LYS A 109 4.93 19.60 -21.52
CA LYS A 109 4.22 18.58 -22.31
C LYS A 109 2.78 18.42 -21.82
N SER A 110 2.57 18.38 -20.51
CA SER A 110 1.23 18.23 -19.93
C SER A 110 0.32 19.43 -20.20
N HIS A 111 0.88 20.64 -20.15
CA HIS A 111 0.15 21.87 -20.44
C HIS A 111 -0.27 21.92 -21.92
N LEU A 112 0.64 21.54 -22.82
CA LEU A 112 0.36 21.41 -24.25
C LEU A 112 -0.72 20.35 -24.54
N GLN A 113 -0.61 19.18 -23.90
CA GLN A 113 -1.61 18.11 -24.01
C GLN A 113 -3.00 18.57 -23.56
N ARG A 114 -3.07 19.28 -22.43
CA ARG A 114 -4.30 19.86 -21.90
C ARG A 114 -4.87 20.92 -22.83
N GLN A 115 -4.04 21.83 -23.34
CA GLN A 115 -4.46 22.88 -24.26
C GLN A 115 -5.01 22.32 -25.58
N ARG A 116 -4.41 21.25 -26.12
CA ARG A 116 -4.91 20.56 -27.32
C ARG A 116 -6.26 19.90 -27.09
N ALA A 117 -6.39 19.16 -25.98
CA ALA A 117 -7.66 18.56 -25.59
C ALA A 117 -8.75 19.64 -25.43
N GLU A 118 -8.44 20.75 -24.78
CA GLU A 118 -9.38 21.85 -24.57
C GLU A 118 -9.78 22.50 -25.90
N SER A 119 -8.81 22.78 -26.78
CA SER A 119 -9.06 23.39 -28.09
C SER A 119 -9.97 22.53 -28.97
N PHE A 120 -9.76 21.21 -28.95
CA PHE A 120 -10.61 20.26 -29.65
C PHE A 120 -12.02 20.19 -29.04
N MET A 121 -12.11 20.11 -27.71
CA MET A 121 -13.39 20.07 -27.00
C MET A 121 -14.20 21.35 -27.22
N THR A 122 -13.56 22.52 -27.24
CA THR A 122 -14.23 23.80 -27.52
C THR A 122 -14.77 23.86 -28.94
N LYS A 123 -14.03 23.33 -29.93
CA LYS A 123 -14.51 23.25 -31.32
C LYS A 123 -15.71 22.32 -31.48
N GLN A 124 -15.72 21.19 -30.80
CA GLN A 124 -16.75 20.17 -31.00
C GLN A 124 -17.97 20.36 -30.11
N PHE A 125 -17.79 20.85 -28.88
CA PHE A 125 -18.82 20.91 -27.85
C PHE A 125 -19.08 22.32 -27.30
N GLY A 126 -18.34 23.33 -27.75
CA GLY A 126 -18.48 24.71 -27.29
C GLY A 126 -17.70 25.02 -26.02
N ASP A 127 -17.89 26.24 -25.54
CA ASP A 127 -17.07 26.84 -24.49
C ASP A 127 -17.11 26.05 -23.15
N PRO A 128 -15.98 25.90 -22.43
CA PRO A 128 -15.91 25.27 -21.11
C PRO A 128 -16.96 25.77 -20.09
N GLU A 129 -17.28 27.07 -20.06
CA GLU A 129 -18.25 27.58 -19.09
C GLU A 129 -19.65 27.04 -19.38
N MET A 130 -20.05 27.02 -20.66
CA MET A 130 -21.31 26.44 -21.11
C MET A 130 -21.40 24.95 -20.76
N ARG A 131 -20.32 24.19 -21.02
CA ARG A 131 -20.27 22.73 -20.76
C ARG A 131 -20.39 22.41 -19.28
N THR A 132 -19.80 23.22 -18.41
CA THR A 132 -19.82 23.00 -16.96
C THR A 132 -21.14 23.44 -16.32
N ASN A 133 -21.82 24.44 -16.90
CA ASN A 133 -23.09 24.96 -16.41
C ASN A 133 -24.33 24.18 -16.91
N THR A 134 -24.18 23.36 -17.95
CA THR A 134 -25.29 22.61 -18.54
C THR A 134 -25.46 21.25 -17.86
N ARG A 135 -26.62 21.00 -17.26
CA ARG A 135 -26.93 19.72 -16.58
C ARG A 135 -27.09 18.53 -17.54
N ASN A 136 -27.71 18.76 -18.70
CA ASN A 136 -27.98 17.73 -19.70
C ASN A 136 -27.57 18.22 -21.08
N PHE A 137 -26.63 17.53 -21.72
CA PHE A 137 -26.15 17.83 -23.06
C PHE A 137 -26.42 16.65 -23.99
N VAL A 138 -27.21 16.88 -25.05
CA VAL A 138 -27.51 15.85 -26.05
C VAL A 138 -26.49 15.96 -27.18
N VAL A 139 -25.62 14.95 -27.29
CA VAL A 139 -24.57 14.89 -28.31
C VAL A 139 -25.19 14.46 -29.64
N LYS A 140 -25.02 15.28 -30.67
CA LYS A 140 -25.45 14.91 -32.03
C LYS A 140 -24.58 13.77 -32.58
N PRO A 141 -25.08 12.92 -33.48
CA PRO A 141 -24.29 11.82 -34.06
C PRO A 141 -22.97 12.30 -34.70
N GLU A 142 -22.99 13.47 -35.35
CA GLU A 142 -21.78 14.11 -35.93
C GLU A 142 -20.74 14.59 -34.89
N GLN A 143 -21.13 14.77 -33.63
CA GLN A 143 -20.26 15.21 -32.54
C GLN A 143 -19.71 14.03 -31.73
N ASN A 144 -20.02 12.78 -32.11
CA ASN A 144 -19.59 11.61 -31.38
C ASN A 144 -18.09 11.34 -31.59
N LEU A 145 -17.40 10.98 -30.51
CA LEU A 145 -15.97 10.70 -30.54
C LEU A 145 -15.71 9.29 -31.07
N THR A 146 -14.83 9.16 -32.05
CA THR A 146 -14.38 7.86 -32.53
C THR A 146 -13.36 7.25 -31.57
N LYS A 147 -13.16 5.93 -31.68
CA LYS A 147 -12.24 5.19 -30.82
C LYS A 147 -10.82 5.73 -30.99
N ASN A 148 -10.23 6.22 -29.90
CA ASN A 148 -8.89 6.81 -29.79
C ASN A 148 -8.71 8.26 -30.27
N GLN A 149 -9.74 8.94 -30.80
CA GLN A 149 -9.62 10.32 -31.31
C GLN A 149 -8.96 11.29 -30.32
N LEU A 150 -9.43 11.28 -29.07
CA LEU A 150 -8.87 12.09 -27.98
C LEU A 150 -7.38 11.80 -27.71
N ARG A 151 -7.01 10.52 -27.71
CA ARG A 151 -5.63 10.08 -27.48
C ARG A 151 -4.72 10.58 -28.60
N ASP A 152 -5.19 10.50 -29.84
CA ASP A 152 -4.41 10.85 -31.01
C ASP A 152 -4.23 12.38 -31.09
N ILE A 153 -5.23 13.18 -30.71
CA ILE A 153 -5.14 14.65 -30.65
C ILE A 153 -4.18 15.12 -29.55
N VAL A 154 -4.21 14.45 -28.40
CA VAL A 154 -3.32 14.77 -27.27
C VAL A 154 -1.87 14.41 -27.60
N ASN A 155 -1.65 13.28 -28.29
CA ASN A 155 -0.32 12.74 -28.57
C ASN A 155 0.30 13.24 -29.89
N ASN A 156 -0.49 13.66 -30.89
CA ASN A 156 0.05 14.16 -32.15
C ASN A 156 0.70 15.55 -31.97
N HIS A 157 1.93 15.68 -32.45
CA HIS A 157 2.51 16.97 -32.81
C HIS A 157 1.86 17.44 -34.13
N ILE A 158 1.14 18.55 -34.11
CA ILE A 158 0.93 19.33 -35.35
C ILE A 158 2.29 19.97 -35.64
N GLY A 159 3.00 19.37 -36.59
CA GLY A 159 4.36 19.71 -37.00
C GLY A 159 4.66 19.06 -38.34
N ASP A 160 3.71 19.19 -39.27
CA ASP A 160 3.96 19.13 -40.70
C ASP A 160 3.18 20.30 -41.33
N ASP A 161 3.54 21.52 -40.92
CA ASP A 161 3.47 22.67 -41.81
C ASP A 161 4.83 22.73 -42.52
N LYS A 162 5.04 21.80 -43.46
CA LYS A 162 5.81 22.13 -44.64
C LYS A 162 4.88 22.97 -45.49
N ASP A 163 5.01 24.30 -45.43
CA ASP A 163 4.63 25.22 -46.51
C ASP A 163 5.15 26.64 -46.19
N GLY A 164 6.15 27.06 -46.98
CA GLY A 164 6.58 28.43 -47.30
C GLY A 164 6.55 29.52 -46.22
N PHE A 165 7.72 29.97 -45.77
CA PHE A 165 8.40 31.19 -46.25
C PHE A 165 9.89 31.13 -45.85
#